data_AF-A0A1H3ZFN3-F1
#
_entry.id   AF-A0A1H3ZFN3-F1
#
_cell.length_a   1.000
_cell.length_b   1.000
_cell.length_c   1.000
_cell.angle_alpha   90.00
_cell.angle_beta   90.00
_cell.angle_gamma   90.00
#
_symmetry.space_group_name_H-M   'P 1'
#
loop_
_entity.id
_entity.type
_entity.pdbx_description
1 polymer ?
#
loop_
_entity_poly.entity_id
_entity_poly.type
_entity_poly.pdbx_seq_one_letter_code
_entity_poly.pdbx_strand_id
1 'polypeptide(L)'
;MKNSQKNRKKPRWRLLHQYYSYTGFYSFLGRSLLKATPPILIFIAALLAVHFFVMDIYTMLDYVTENFPDYAVFAVFFASESILGLIPPEIFIAWSGQSMSPWLYLSFLAILSYAGGVLSYFFGRGVASIPSVFVYLEVKMAKHIKNMRKWGGLLIIVGALLPLPFAISSIAAGIIKFPFGSYLLFGLLRLVRFGIYGFMIFEAL
;
A
#
# COMPACT_ATOMS: atom_id res chain seq x y z
N MET A 1 -18.24 55.30 -3.95
CA MET A 1 -17.50 54.48 -2.97
C MET A 1 -17.16 53.14 -3.61
N LYS A 2 -15.90 52.89 -3.98
CA LYS A 2 -15.46 51.63 -4.59
C LYS A 2 -15.24 50.61 -3.48
N ASN A 3 -16.17 49.67 -3.33
CA ASN A 3 -16.10 48.61 -2.34
C ASN A 3 -14.90 47.71 -2.69
N SER A 4 -13.79 47.83 -1.94
CA SER A 4 -12.65 46.93 -2.12
C SER A 4 -13.03 45.57 -1.54
N GLN A 5 -13.53 44.68 -2.39
CA GLN A 5 -13.66 43.28 -2.03
C GLN A 5 -12.27 42.75 -1.71
N LYS A 6 -11.97 42.66 -0.41
CA LYS A 6 -10.78 42.04 0.15
C LYS A 6 -10.77 40.61 -0.39
N ASN A 7 -9.94 40.34 -1.40
CA ASN A 7 -9.76 39.02 -2.00
C ASN A 7 -9.31 38.05 -0.91
N ARG A 8 -10.26 37.40 -0.23
CA ARG A 8 -9.97 36.43 0.83
C ARG A 8 -9.28 35.25 0.15
N LYS A 9 -7.94 35.22 0.25
CA LYS A 9 -7.11 34.13 -0.25
C LYS A 9 -7.70 32.82 0.26
N LYS A 10 -8.08 31.92 -0.66
CA LYS A 10 -8.68 30.64 -0.31
C LYS A 10 -7.75 29.87 0.65
N PRO A 11 -8.28 29.16 1.66
CA PRO A 11 -7.45 28.37 2.57
C PRO A 11 -6.76 27.22 1.81
N ARG A 12 -5.58 26.79 2.30
CA ARG A 12 -4.69 25.84 1.60
C ARG A 12 -5.36 24.51 1.24
N TRP A 13 -6.23 23.98 2.09
CA TRP A 13 -6.95 22.72 1.84
C TRP A 13 -7.95 22.83 0.66
N ARG A 14 -8.62 23.98 0.49
CA ARG A 14 -9.51 24.21 -0.67
C ARG A 14 -8.72 24.28 -1.96
N LEU A 15 -7.53 24.90 -1.92
CA LEU A 15 -6.64 24.98 -3.08
C LEU A 15 -6.11 23.59 -3.47
N LEU A 16 -5.74 22.76 -2.49
CA LEU A 16 -5.33 21.37 -2.70
C LEU A 16 -6.47 20.53 -3.31
N HIS A 17 -7.66 20.55 -2.71
CA HIS A 17 -8.82 19.84 -3.23
C HIS A 17 -9.15 20.25 -4.67
N GLN A 18 -9.15 21.56 -4.94
CA GLN A 18 -9.40 22.10 -6.28
C GLN A 18 -8.33 21.65 -7.29
N TYR A 19 -7.05 21.66 -6.90
CA TYR A 19 -5.94 21.15 -7.72
C TYR A 19 -6.11 19.65 -8.05
N TYR A 20 -6.45 18.81 -7.07
CA TYR A 20 -6.62 17.37 -7.29
C TYR A 20 -7.87 17.03 -8.09
N SER A 21 -8.94 17.80 -7.94
CA SER A 21 -10.13 17.69 -8.77
C SER A 21 -9.80 18.01 -10.23
N TYR A 22 -9.12 19.14 -10.50
CA TYR A 22 -8.79 19.54 -11.87
C TYR A 22 -7.72 18.66 -12.53
N THR A 23 -6.77 18.15 -11.77
CA THR A 23 -5.77 17.21 -12.32
C THR A 23 -6.36 15.83 -12.60
N GLY A 24 -7.57 15.54 -12.12
CA GLY A 24 -8.25 14.26 -12.34
C GLY A 24 -7.83 13.16 -11.36
N PHE A 25 -7.16 13.51 -10.26
CA PHE A 25 -6.62 12.56 -9.28
C PHE A 25 -7.70 11.62 -8.71
N TYR A 26 -8.83 12.16 -8.27
CA TYR A 26 -9.91 11.35 -7.68
C TYR A 26 -10.46 10.32 -8.68
N SER A 27 -10.62 10.72 -9.94
CA SER A 27 -11.06 9.80 -11.00
C SER A 27 -10.02 8.73 -11.32
N PHE A 28 -8.73 9.03 -11.16
CA PHE A 28 -7.66 8.04 -11.28
C PHE A 28 -7.69 7.08 -10.10
N LEU A 29 -7.82 7.60 -8.88
CA LEU A 29 -7.88 6.80 -7.67
C LEU A 29 -9.05 5.83 -7.68
N GLY A 30 -10.26 6.32 -7.98
CA GLY A 30 -11.44 5.47 -8.08
C GLY A 30 -11.30 4.38 -9.14
N ARG A 31 -10.75 4.71 -10.31
CA ARG A 31 -10.47 3.72 -11.36
C ARG A 31 -9.41 2.69 -10.94
N SER A 32 -8.38 3.11 -10.21
CA SER A 32 -7.34 2.22 -9.70
C SER A 32 -7.87 1.28 -8.63
N LEU A 33 -8.67 1.79 -7.69
CA LEU A 33 -9.36 0.98 -6.67
C LEU A 33 -10.32 -0.02 -7.31
N LEU A 34 -11.14 0.42 -8.27
CA LEU A 34 -12.05 -0.45 -9.00
C LEU A 34 -11.30 -1.58 -9.73
N LYS A 35 -10.12 -1.28 -10.30
CA LYS A 35 -9.27 -2.29 -10.96
C LYS A 35 -8.56 -3.22 -9.99
N ALA A 36 -8.26 -2.76 -8.78
CA ALA A 36 -7.69 -3.58 -7.71
C ALA A 36 -8.75 -4.46 -7.02
N THR A 37 -10.04 -4.15 -7.18
CA THR A 37 -11.14 -4.87 -6.52
C THR A 37 -11.28 -6.32 -7.00
N PRO A 38 -11.26 -6.66 -8.31
CA PRO A 38 -11.39 -8.05 -8.78
C PRO A 38 -10.38 -9.02 -8.18
N PRO A 39 -9.05 -8.78 -8.17
CA PRO A 39 -8.11 -9.73 -7.58
C PRO A 39 -8.32 -9.89 -6.06
N ILE A 40 -8.69 -8.82 -5.35
CA ILE A 40 -9.03 -8.89 -3.92
C ILE A 40 -10.28 -9.76 -3.70
N LEU A 41 -11.34 -9.56 -4.49
CA LEU A 41 -12.57 -10.35 -4.39
C LEU A 41 -12.34 -11.82 -4.74
N ILE A 42 -11.54 -12.11 -5.76
CA ILE A 42 -11.16 -13.49 -6.13
C ILE A 42 -10.41 -14.14 -4.97
N PHE A 43 -9.48 -13.42 -4.36
CA PHE A 43 -8.72 -13.91 -3.22
C PHE A 43 -9.62 -14.18 -2.00
N ILE A 44 -10.53 -13.26 -1.67
CA ILE A 44 -11.51 -13.44 -0.60
C ILE A 44 -12.44 -14.63 -0.90
N ALA A 45 -12.94 -14.75 -2.13
CA ALA A 45 -13.78 -15.87 -2.53
C ALA A 45 -13.05 -17.21 -2.44
N ALA A 46 -11.76 -17.25 -2.81
CA ALA A 46 -10.92 -18.43 -2.64
C ALA A 46 -10.73 -18.78 -1.16
N LEU A 47 -10.46 -17.79 -0.30
CA LEU A 47 -10.39 -18.01 1.15
C LEU A 47 -11.68 -18.55 1.73
N LEU A 48 -12.82 -17.96 1.36
CA LEU A 48 -14.14 -18.42 1.83
C LEU A 48 -14.46 -19.83 1.32
N ALA A 49 -14.08 -20.15 0.08
CA ALA A 49 -14.23 -21.51 -0.43
C ALA A 49 -13.42 -22.50 0.41
N VAL A 50 -12.16 -22.19 0.74
CA VAL A 50 -11.36 -23.07 1.62
C VAL A 50 -11.99 -23.16 3.02
N HIS A 51 -12.46 -22.04 3.57
CA HIS A 51 -13.13 -21.99 4.87
C HIS A 51 -14.34 -22.93 4.96
N PHE A 52 -15.23 -22.88 3.97
CA PHE A 52 -16.48 -23.66 3.97
C PHE A 52 -16.32 -25.09 3.45
N PHE A 53 -15.39 -25.35 2.53
CA PHE A 53 -15.25 -26.67 1.88
C PHE A 53 -14.11 -27.52 2.42
N VAL A 54 -13.10 -26.94 3.08
CA VAL A 54 -11.89 -27.66 3.52
C VAL A 54 -11.74 -27.62 5.04
N MET A 55 -11.57 -26.43 5.61
CA MET A 55 -11.24 -26.24 7.04
C MET A 55 -11.42 -24.77 7.44
N ASP A 56 -11.77 -24.52 8.71
CA ASP A 56 -11.82 -23.17 9.28
C ASP A 56 -10.49 -22.40 9.08
N ILE A 57 -10.60 -21.09 8.86
CA ILE A 57 -9.44 -20.19 8.74
C ILE A 57 -8.64 -20.21 10.05
N TYR A 58 -9.30 -20.21 11.21
CA TYR A 58 -8.60 -20.25 12.49
C TYR A 58 -7.77 -21.52 12.64
N THR A 59 -8.33 -22.69 12.30
CA THR A 59 -7.60 -23.96 12.35
C THR A 59 -6.45 -23.99 11.34
N MET A 60 -6.58 -23.38 10.17
CA MET A 60 -5.46 -23.21 9.24
C MET A 60 -4.35 -22.33 9.81
N LEU A 61 -4.71 -21.23 10.48
CA LEU A 61 -3.73 -20.33 11.12
C LEU A 61 -3.00 -21.02 12.28
N ASP A 62 -3.72 -21.80 13.08
CA ASP A 62 -3.15 -22.59 14.17
C ASP A 62 -2.22 -23.66 13.61
N TYR A 63 -2.63 -24.37 12.56
CA TYR A 63 -1.78 -25.35 11.87
C TYR A 63 -0.48 -24.70 11.36
N VAL A 64 -0.56 -23.50 10.77
CA VAL A 64 0.63 -22.78 10.33
C VAL A 64 1.54 -22.43 11.51
N THR A 65 0.96 -21.99 12.62
CA THR A 65 1.69 -21.60 13.84
C THR A 65 2.36 -22.79 14.52
N GLU A 66 1.74 -23.97 14.51
CA GLU A 66 2.28 -25.18 15.15
C GLU A 66 3.31 -25.91 14.28
N ASN A 67 3.17 -25.85 12.94
CA ASN A 67 3.97 -26.67 12.03
C ASN A 67 5.09 -25.91 11.32
N PHE A 68 5.03 -24.57 11.28
CA PHE A 68 6.06 -23.75 10.64
C PHE A 68 6.71 -22.79 11.63
N PRO A 69 8.02 -22.54 11.48
CA PRO A 69 8.68 -21.57 12.33
C PRO A 69 8.28 -20.14 11.94
N ASP A 70 8.15 -19.26 12.93
CA ASP A 70 7.66 -17.89 12.74
C ASP A 70 8.46 -17.10 11.69
N TYR A 71 9.79 -17.28 11.66
CA TYR A 71 10.65 -16.61 10.69
C TYR A 71 10.31 -16.95 9.24
N ALA A 72 9.78 -18.15 8.98
CA ALA A 72 9.38 -18.55 7.63
C ALA A 72 8.13 -17.78 7.18
N VAL A 73 7.16 -17.62 8.08
CA VAL A 73 5.94 -16.82 7.82
C VAL A 73 6.31 -15.36 7.58
N PHE A 74 7.17 -14.79 8.42
CA PHE A 74 7.71 -13.44 8.23
C PHE A 74 8.47 -13.28 6.90
N ALA A 75 9.26 -14.28 6.50
CA ALA A 75 10.00 -14.24 5.24
C ALA A 75 9.08 -14.29 4.02
N VAL A 76 8.05 -15.14 4.03
CA VAL A 76 7.03 -15.22 2.96
C VAL A 76 6.27 -13.90 2.86
N PHE A 77 5.86 -13.33 4.00
CA PHE A 77 5.23 -12.01 4.05
C PHE A 77 6.13 -10.94 3.45
N PHE A 78 7.38 -10.86 3.91
CA PHE A 78 8.33 -9.86 3.46
C PHE A 78 8.64 -9.96 1.96
N ALA A 79 8.81 -11.18 1.44
CA ALA A 79 9.03 -11.43 0.03
C ALA A 79 7.82 -11.03 -0.82
N SER A 80 6.62 -11.43 -0.40
CA SER A 80 5.36 -11.04 -1.05
C SER A 80 5.23 -9.51 -1.13
N GLU A 81 5.50 -8.83 -0.03
CA GLU A 81 5.31 -7.38 0.07
C GLU A 81 6.41 -6.57 -0.61
N SER A 82 7.61 -7.14 -0.79
CA SER A 82 8.71 -6.47 -1.51
C SER A 82 8.52 -6.51 -3.03
N ILE A 83 7.88 -7.55 -3.57
CA ILE A 83 7.76 -7.77 -5.02
C ILE A 83 6.45 -7.19 -5.56
N LEU A 84 5.30 -7.61 -5.01
CA LEU A 84 4.00 -7.33 -5.62
C LEU A 84 2.91 -6.89 -4.62
N GLY A 85 3.00 -7.27 -3.34
CA GLY A 85 1.92 -7.09 -2.36
C GLY A 85 0.65 -7.84 -2.75
N LEU A 86 0.82 -9.04 -3.32
CA LEU A 86 -0.26 -9.89 -3.83
C LEU A 86 -1.08 -10.52 -2.70
N ILE A 87 -0.41 -10.91 -1.62
CA ILE A 87 -1.07 -11.54 -0.48
C ILE A 87 -1.57 -10.43 0.45
N PRO A 88 -2.88 -10.33 0.71
CA PRO A 88 -3.42 -9.33 1.62
C PRO A 88 -2.75 -9.46 3.01
N PRO A 89 -2.21 -8.35 3.56
CA PRO A 89 -1.58 -8.36 4.88
C PRO A 89 -2.54 -8.78 5.99
N GLU A 90 -3.86 -8.72 5.77
CA GLU A 90 -4.91 -9.08 6.70
C GLU A 90 -4.79 -10.53 7.20
N ILE A 91 -4.37 -11.49 6.36
CA ILE A 91 -4.14 -12.88 6.80
C ILE A 91 -2.97 -12.93 7.80
N PHE A 92 -1.88 -12.23 7.51
CA PHE A 92 -0.72 -12.23 8.39
C PHE A 92 -1.02 -11.50 9.71
N ILE A 93 -1.88 -10.48 9.67
CA ILE A 93 -2.38 -9.82 10.88
C ILE A 93 -3.22 -10.82 11.70
N ALA A 94 -4.13 -11.56 11.07
CA ALA A 94 -4.89 -12.62 11.75
C ALA A 94 -3.99 -13.72 12.34
N TRP A 95 -2.98 -14.17 11.59
CA TRP A 95 -1.96 -15.11 12.06
C TRP A 95 -1.23 -14.58 13.31
N SER A 96 -0.85 -13.29 13.31
CA SER A 96 -0.21 -12.69 14.49
C SER A 96 -1.10 -12.72 15.74
N GLY A 97 -2.43 -12.76 15.57
CA GLY A 97 -3.40 -12.92 16.66
C GLY A 97 -3.28 -14.25 17.41
N GLN A 98 -2.86 -15.32 16.74
CA GLN A 98 -2.69 -16.66 17.33
C GLN A 98 -1.33 -16.86 18.01
N SER A 99 -0.42 -15.89 17.88
CA SER A 99 0.93 -15.97 18.44
C SER A 99 0.94 -15.66 19.95
N MET A 100 1.99 -16.10 20.66
CA MET A 100 2.15 -15.83 22.10
C MET A 100 2.15 -14.33 22.47
N SER A 101 2.53 -13.46 21.54
CA SER A 101 2.57 -12.00 21.75
C SER A 101 2.07 -11.24 20.50
N PRO A 102 0.74 -11.11 20.32
CA PRO A 102 0.16 -10.62 19.07
C PRO A 102 0.64 -9.23 18.65
N TRP A 103 0.72 -8.30 19.59
CA TRP A 103 1.17 -6.92 19.33
C TRP A 103 2.64 -6.84 18.91
N LEU A 104 3.48 -7.75 19.39
CA LEU A 104 4.90 -7.80 19.03
C LEU A 104 5.08 -8.36 17.62
N TYR A 105 4.33 -9.40 17.26
CA TYR A 105 4.31 -9.98 15.92
C TYR A 105 3.74 -9.00 14.90
N LEU A 106 2.65 -8.31 15.25
CA LEU A 106 2.08 -7.23 14.44
C LEU A 106 3.09 -6.12 14.19
N SER A 107 3.86 -5.74 15.22
CA SER A 107 4.90 -4.71 15.09
C SER A 107 6.01 -5.16 14.14
N PHE A 108 6.44 -6.42 14.19
CA PHE A 108 7.38 -6.98 13.22
C PHE A 108 6.81 -7.00 11.80
N LEU A 109 5.56 -7.43 11.62
CA LEU A 109 4.89 -7.37 10.31
C LEU A 109 4.87 -5.93 9.79
N ALA A 110 4.48 -4.96 10.60
CA ALA A 110 4.42 -3.56 10.19
C ALA A 110 5.80 -3.04 9.73
N ILE A 111 6.86 -3.35 10.48
CA ILE A 111 8.24 -2.96 10.15
C ILE A 111 8.71 -3.65 8.87
N LEU A 112 8.50 -4.97 8.73
CA LEU A 112 8.83 -5.72 7.52
C LEU A 112 8.08 -5.17 6.31
N SER A 113 6.82 -4.81 6.49
CA SER A 113 6.00 -4.24 5.42
C SER A 113 6.52 -2.87 4.97
N TYR A 114 6.93 -2.03 5.92
CA TYR A 114 7.57 -0.76 5.62
C TYR A 114 8.92 -0.95 4.90
N ALA A 115 9.76 -1.85 5.41
CA ALA A 115 11.05 -2.19 4.81
C ALA A 115 10.90 -2.79 3.40
N GLY A 116 9.91 -3.65 3.18
CA GLY A 116 9.59 -4.22 1.88
C GLY A 116 9.24 -3.13 0.87
N GLY A 117 8.41 -2.16 1.26
CA GLY A 117 8.15 -0.98 0.44
C GLY A 117 9.41 -0.17 0.13
N VAL A 118 10.32 0.01 1.10
CA VAL A 118 11.62 0.67 0.85
C VAL A 118 12.42 -0.08 -0.23
N LEU A 119 12.47 -1.41 -0.18
CA LEU A 119 13.09 -2.22 -1.23
C LEU A 119 12.39 -2.01 -2.58
N SER A 120 11.05 -2.04 -2.61
CA SER A 120 10.25 -1.78 -3.81
C SER A 120 10.53 -0.39 -4.41
N TYR A 121 10.77 0.63 -3.57
CA TYR A 121 11.17 1.96 -4.02
C TYR A 121 12.53 1.94 -4.73
N PHE A 122 13.54 1.29 -4.14
CA PHE A 122 14.85 1.17 -4.77
C PHE A 122 14.78 0.32 -6.05
N PHE A 123 13.96 -0.74 -6.06
CA PHE A 123 13.69 -1.52 -7.24
C PHE A 123 13.13 -0.66 -8.37
N GLY A 124 12.07 0.13 -8.10
CA GLY A 124 11.50 1.05 -9.09
C GLY A 124 12.50 2.09 -9.60
N ARG A 125 13.39 2.58 -8.73
CA ARG A 125 14.45 3.53 -9.10
C ARG A 125 15.54 2.87 -9.96
N GLY A 126 15.91 1.63 -9.65
CA GLY A 126 16.84 0.83 -10.45
C GLY A 126 16.28 0.54 -11.83
N VAL A 127 15.03 0.07 -11.90
CA VAL A 127 14.31 -0.20 -13.16
C VAL A 127 14.23 1.04 -14.05
N ALA A 128 13.94 2.21 -13.48
CA ALA A 128 13.89 3.47 -14.24
C ALA A 128 15.27 3.98 -14.70
N SER A 129 16.37 3.40 -14.20
CA SER A 129 17.73 3.75 -14.62
C SER A 129 18.22 2.90 -15.81
N ILE A 130 17.48 1.85 -16.19
CA ILE A 130 17.80 1.01 -17.35
C ILE A 130 17.43 1.78 -18.63
N PRO A 131 18.35 1.96 -19.60
CA PRO A 131 18.11 2.80 -20.78
C PRO A 131 16.87 2.40 -21.61
N SER A 132 16.66 1.11 -21.83
CA SER A 132 15.51 0.59 -22.59
C SER A 132 14.17 0.89 -21.89
N VAL A 133 14.13 0.71 -20.57
CA VAL A 133 12.96 1.01 -19.75
C VAL A 133 12.72 2.52 -19.69
N PHE A 134 13.78 3.31 -19.56
CA PHE A 134 13.69 4.76 -19.55
C PHE A 134 13.06 5.30 -20.83
N VAL A 135 13.52 4.83 -22.00
CA VAL A 135 12.93 5.19 -23.31
C VAL A 135 11.46 4.77 -23.38
N TYR A 136 11.13 3.56 -22.94
CA TYR A 136 9.73 3.11 -22.89
C TYR A 136 8.86 4.00 -21.99
N LEU A 137 9.37 4.37 -20.81
CA LEU A 137 8.67 5.23 -19.86
C LEU A 137 8.47 6.64 -20.40
N GLU A 138 9.47 7.21 -21.08
CA GLU A 138 9.40 8.54 -21.68
C GLU A 138 8.50 8.59 -22.92
N VAL A 139 8.49 7.55 -23.75
CA VAL A 139 7.72 7.55 -25.01
C VAL A 139 6.30 7.04 -24.79
N LYS A 140 6.14 5.83 -24.24
CA LYS A 140 4.83 5.16 -24.16
C LYS A 140 4.07 5.51 -22.87
N MET A 141 4.79 5.79 -21.78
CA MET A 141 4.19 6.10 -20.48
C MET A 141 4.26 7.57 -20.07
N ALA A 142 4.70 8.47 -20.96
CA ALA A 142 4.92 9.89 -20.67
C ALA A 142 3.77 10.56 -19.91
N LYS A 143 2.53 10.33 -20.39
CA LYS A 143 1.31 10.88 -19.79
C LYS A 143 1.05 10.33 -18.38
N HIS A 144 1.27 9.04 -18.17
CA HIS A 144 1.09 8.38 -16.88
C HIS A 144 2.16 8.85 -15.88
N ILE A 145 3.43 8.90 -16.30
CA ILE A 145 4.54 9.39 -15.47
C ILE A 145 4.37 10.86 -15.09
N LYS A 146 3.91 11.71 -16.03
CA LYS A 146 3.62 13.13 -15.75
C LYS A 146 2.53 13.27 -14.69
N ASN A 147 1.47 12.47 -14.76
CA ASN A 147 0.41 12.47 -13.75
C ASN A 147 0.89 11.90 -12.41
N MET A 148 1.66 10.81 -12.41
CA MET A 148 2.26 10.24 -11.21
C MET A 148 3.19 11.25 -10.52
N ARG A 149 3.98 12.03 -11.27
CA ARG A 149 4.84 13.08 -10.72
C ARG A 149 4.02 14.23 -10.11
N LYS A 150 2.88 14.59 -10.71
CA LYS A 150 1.95 15.60 -10.13
C LYS A 150 1.32 15.15 -8.81
N TRP A 151 1.14 13.85 -8.62
CA TRP A 151 0.46 13.27 -7.46
C TRP A 151 1.38 12.54 -6.49
N GLY A 152 2.69 12.53 -6.74
CA GLY A 152 3.64 11.54 -6.19
C GLY A 152 3.51 11.29 -4.69
N GLY A 153 3.58 12.34 -3.88
CA GLY A 153 3.46 12.21 -2.42
C GLY A 153 2.12 11.63 -1.98
N LEU A 154 1.03 12.02 -2.65
CA LEU A 154 -0.31 11.59 -2.33
C LEU A 154 -0.58 10.14 -2.77
N LEU A 155 0.05 9.68 -3.87
CA LEU A 155 0.02 8.28 -4.27
C LEU A 155 0.66 7.36 -3.23
N ILE A 156 1.75 7.80 -2.60
CA ILE A 156 2.42 7.06 -1.52
C ILE A 156 1.52 7.00 -0.29
N ILE A 157 0.96 8.15 0.13
CA ILE A 157 0.03 8.24 1.27
C ILE A 157 -1.16 7.30 1.09
N VAL A 158 -1.78 7.34 -0.09
CA VAL A 158 -2.92 6.49 -0.41
C VAL A 158 -2.52 5.03 -0.46
N GLY A 159 -1.39 4.67 -1.10
CA GLY A 159 -0.90 3.30 -1.14
C GLY A 159 -0.53 2.75 0.25
N ALA A 160 -0.14 3.61 1.18
CA ALA A 160 0.21 3.22 2.54
C ALA A 160 -1.03 2.95 3.42
N LEU A 161 -2.14 3.68 3.19
CA LEU A 161 -3.36 3.61 4.01
C LEU A 161 -4.46 2.73 3.43
N LEU A 162 -4.66 2.74 2.11
CA LEU A 162 -5.73 1.99 1.47
C LEU A 162 -5.37 0.50 1.36
N PRO A 163 -6.37 -0.39 1.15
CA PRO A 163 -6.14 -1.79 0.79
C PRO A 163 -5.64 -1.91 -0.65
N LEU A 164 -4.57 -1.20 -0.97
CA LEU A 164 -3.86 -1.24 -2.23
C LEU A 164 -2.48 -1.86 -2.00
N PRO A 165 -1.93 -2.61 -2.97
CA PRO A 165 -0.59 -3.16 -2.84
C PRO A 165 0.43 -2.03 -2.72
N PHE A 166 1.09 -1.92 -1.57
CA PHE A 166 1.98 -0.81 -1.28
C PHE A 166 3.25 -0.86 -2.09
N ALA A 167 3.75 -2.06 -2.38
CA ALA A 167 4.84 -2.34 -3.30
C ALA A 167 4.69 -1.56 -4.61
N ILE A 168 3.48 -1.56 -5.20
CA ILE A 168 3.19 -0.87 -6.46
C ILE A 168 3.34 0.65 -6.29
N SER A 169 2.84 1.22 -5.19
CA SER A 169 2.98 2.65 -4.90
C SER A 169 4.44 3.05 -4.68
N SER A 170 5.23 2.18 -4.04
CA SER A 170 6.64 2.39 -3.76
C SER A 170 7.50 2.28 -5.03
N ILE A 171 7.24 1.28 -5.88
CA ILE A 171 7.86 1.15 -7.21
C ILE A 171 7.57 2.39 -8.04
N ALA A 172 6.29 2.81 -8.07
CA ALA A 172 5.87 4.04 -8.75
C ALA A 172 6.64 5.27 -8.25
N ALA A 173 6.80 5.43 -6.94
CA ALA A 173 7.57 6.50 -6.32
C ALA A 173 9.06 6.45 -6.70
N GLY A 174 9.64 5.25 -6.77
CA GLY A 174 11.01 5.01 -7.24
C GLY A 174 11.20 5.42 -8.70
N ILE A 175 10.28 5.01 -9.58
CA ILE A 175 10.31 5.31 -11.01
C ILE A 175 10.27 6.82 -11.27
N ILE A 176 9.43 7.57 -10.56
CA ILE A 176 9.33 9.03 -10.73
C ILE A 176 10.46 9.80 -10.04
N LYS A 177 11.40 9.09 -9.38
CA LYS A 177 12.49 9.65 -8.57
C LYS A 177 11.99 10.57 -7.46
N PHE A 178 10.93 10.15 -6.77
CA PHE A 178 10.38 10.90 -5.64
C PHE A 178 11.44 11.04 -4.52
N PRO A 179 11.56 12.20 -3.84
CA PRO A 179 12.59 12.40 -2.81
C PRO A 179 12.47 11.36 -1.68
N PHE A 180 13.56 10.65 -1.43
CA PHE A 180 13.59 9.51 -0.50
C PHE A 180 13.16 9.88 0.92
N GLY A 181 13.62 11.02 1.45
CA GLY A 181 13.24 11.47 2.80
C GLY A 181 11.72 11.68 2.95
N SER A 182 11.07 12.30 1.97
CA SER A 182 9.62 12.46 1.97
C SER A 182 8.89 11.14 1.75
N TYR A 183 9.46 10.23 0.95
CA TYR A 183 8.91 8.89 0.77
C TYR A 183 8.87 8.12 2.10
N LEU A 184 9.98 8.12 2.86
CA LEU A 184 10.04 7.48 4.16
C LEU A 184 8.97 8.02 5.11
N LEU A 185 8.84 9.35 5.20
CA LEU A 185 7.83 9.99 6.04
C LEU A 185 6.40 9.59 5.67
N PHE A 186 6.06 9.55 4.38
CA PHE A 186 4.73 9.12 3.95
C PHE A 186 4.50 7.62 4.12
N GLY A 187 5.55 6.82 3.96
CA GLY A 187 5.49 5.37 4.18
C GLY A 187 5.20 4.99 5.64
N LEU A 188 5.51 5.85 6.62
CA LEU A 188 5.20 5.60 8.04
C LEU A 188 3.70 5.43 8.30
N LEU A 189 2.83 5.99 7.45
CA LEU A 189 1.38 5.78 7.52
C LEU A 189 0.99 4.31 7.39
N ARG A 190 1.88 3.47 6.85
CA ARG A 190 1.71 2.03 6.80
C ARG A 190 1.67 1.42 8.19
N LEU A 191 2.51 1.89 9.12
CA LEU A 191 2.49 1.43 10.50
C LEU A 191 1.14 1.74 11.16
N VAL A 192 0.58 2.91 10.85
CA VAL A 192 -0.76 3.31 11.32
C VAL A 192 -1.82 2.34 10.78
N ARG A 193 -1.79 1.98 9.49
CA ARG A 193 -2.72 0.99 8.91
C ARG A 193 -2.63 -0.35 9.64
N PHE A 194 -1.43 -0.88 9.86
CA PHE A 194 -1.24 -2.13 10.60
C PHE A 194 -1.77 -2.05 12.03
N GLY A 195 -1.57 -0.91 12.72
CA GLY A 195 -2.14 -0.68 14.04
C GLY A 195 -3.66 -0.67 14.05
N ILE A 196 -4.31 0.03 13.11
CA ILE A 196 -5.77 0.07 12.99
C ILE A 196 -6.32 -1.33 12.68
N TYR A 197 -5.72 -2.04 11.73
CA TYR A 197 -6.22 -3.36 11.31
C TYR A 197 -5.95 -4.43 12.37
N GLY A 198 -4.81 -4.37 13.05
CA GLY A 198 -4.52 -5.24 14.19
C GLY A 198 -5.53 -5.02 15.31
N PHE A 199 -5.85 -3.76 15.64
CA PHE A 199 -6.90 -3.46 16.63
C PHE A 199 -8.26 -4.04 16.22
N MET A 200 -8.70 -3.81 14.98
CA MET A 200 -9.98 -4.33 14.48
C MET A 200 -10.05 -5.86 14.46
N ILE A 201 -8.97 -6.52 14.07
CA ILE A 201 -8.93 -7.99 13.96
C ILE A 201 -8.81 -8.63 15.35
N PHE A 202 -7.97 -8.08 16.23
CA PHE A 202 -7.78 -8.62 17.59
C PHE A 202 -8.99 -8.39 18.50
N GLU A 203 -9.77 -7.33 18.30
CA GLU A 203 -11.06 -7.18 19.00
C GLU A 203 -12.13 -8.16 18.51
N ALA A 204 -12.01 -8.63 17.27
CA ALA A 204 -12.96 -9.56 16.66
C ALA A 204 -12.61 -11.04 16.88
N LEU A 205 -11.43 -11.32 17.45
CA LEU A 205 -10.87 -12.66 17.71
C LEU A 205 -11.07 -13.04 19.18
#